data_AF-A0AAC9R736-F1
#
_entry.id   AF-A0AAC9R736-F1
#
_cell.length_a   1.000
_cell.length_b   1.000
_cell.length_c   1.000
_cell.angle_alpha   90.00
_cell.angle_beta   90.00
_cell.angle_gamma   90.00
#
_symmetry.space_group_name_H-M   'P 1'
#
loop_
_entity.id
_entity.type
_entity.pdbx_description
1 polymer ?
#
loop_
_entity_poly.entity_id
_entity_poly.type
_entity_poly.pdbx_seq_one_letter_code
_entity_poly.pdbx_strand_id
1 'polypeptide(L)'
;MTRAFTLLESLLVLLIISFITTLFSSEIIQTVHLFKGELFVLQFENFYKRSQEEAALLQKSESLVAKNQELICEDRSITIPKEVAVKDFTVKL
;
A
#
# COMPACT_ATOMS: atom_id res chain seq x y z
N MET A 1 52.39 3.50 6.78
CA MET A 1 51.91 2.62 5.69
C MET A 1 50.62 1.97 6.17
N THR A 2 49.49 2.33 5.57
CA THR A 2 48.21 1.64 5.79
C THR A 2 48.25 0.30 5.05
N ARG A 3 48.09 -0.82 5.77
CA ARG A 3 47.92 -2.13 5.15
C ARG A 3 46.55 -2.13 4.48
N ALA A 4 46.52 -2.28 3.16
CA ALA A 4 45.29 -2.50 2.42
C ALA A 4 44.69 -3.86 2.82
N PHE A 5 43.37 -3.94 2.90
CA PHE A 5 42.66 -5.20 3.11
C PHE A 5 43.06 -6.21 2.04
N THR A 6 43.19 -7.47 2.44
CA THR A 6 43.36 -8.54 1.46
C THR A 6 42.07 -8.71 0.64
N LEU A 7 42.21 -9.22 -0.58
CA LEU A 7 41.06 -9.50 -1.45
C LEU A 7 40.06 -10.46 -0.79
N LEU A 8 40.56 -11.45 -0.04
CA LEU A 8 39.73 -12.41 0.67
C LEU A 8 38.91 -11.75 1.79
N GLU A 9 39.52 -10.89 2.59
CA GLU A 9 38.81 -10.15 3.64
C GLU A 9 37.74 -9.24 3.04
N SER A 10 38.04 -8.58 1.92
CA SER A 10 37.08 -7.73 1.21
C SER A 10 35.89 -8.53 0.68
N LEU A 11 36.14 -9.74 0.15
CA LEU A 11 35.10 -10.64 -0.34
C LEU A 11 34.21 -11.16 0.81
N LEU A 12 34.83 -11.49 1.95
CA LEU A 12 34.12 -11.94 3.14
C LEU A 12 33.24 -10.83 3.72
N VAL A 13 33.74 -9.59 3.77
CA VAL A 13 32.96 -8.43 4.20
C VAL A 13 31.80 -8.19 3.24
N LEU A 14 32.03 -8.25 1.93
CA LEU A 14 30.97 -8.10 0.94
C LEU A 14 29.89 -9.17 1.08
N LEU A 15 30.27 -10.44 1.24
CA LEU A 15 29.36 -11.55 1.47
C LEU A 15 28.46 -11.30 2.69
N ILE A 16 29.06 -10.90 3.82
CA ILE A 16 28.34 -10.63 5.06
C ILE A 16 27.37 -9.47 4.87
N ILE A 17 27.82 -8.36 4.27
CA ILE A 17 26.98 -7.19 4.02
C ILE A 17 25.81 -7.55 3.10
N SER A 18 26.06 -8.23 1.98
CA SER A 18 25.00 -8.63 1.05
C SER A 18 23.99 -9.57 1.71
N PHE A 19 24.45 -10.51 2.53
CA PHE A 19 23.57 -11.42 3.26
C PHE A 19 22.69 -10.67 4.27
N ILE A 20 23.28 -9.78 5.07
CA ILE A 20 22.56 -8.93 6.02
C ILE A 20 21.55 -8.06 5.26
N THR A 21 21.97 -7.33 4.22
CA THR A 21 21.08 -6.48 3.43
C THR A 21 19.89 -7.26 2.87
N THR A 22 20.11 -8.49 2.41
CA THR A 22 19.02 -9.33 1.86
C THR A 22 18.01 -9.75 2.94
N LEU A 23 18.49 -10.18 4.11
CA LEU A 23 17.61 -10.52 5.24
C LEU A 23 16.75 -9.34 5.66
N PHE A 24 17.35 -8.16 5.82
CA PHE A 24 16.61 -6.94 6.20
C PHE A 24 15.65 -6.46 5.11
N SER A 25 16.01 -6.61 3.83
CA SER A 25 15.13 -6.23 2.72
C SER A 25 13.82 -7.01 2.72
N SER A 26 13.87 -8.32 3.00
CA SER A 26 12.66 -9.17 3.02
C SER A 26 11.68 -8.72 4.11
N GLU A 27 12.18 -8.51 5.32
CA GLU A 27 11.37 -8.08 6.47
C GLU A 27 10.73 -6.70 6.26
N ILE A 28 11.48 -5.76 5.67
CA ILE A 28 10.98 -4.41 5.37
C ILE A 28 9.86 -4.48 4.31
N ILE A 29 10.03 -5.29 3.26
CA ILE A 29 9.02 -5.44 2.21
C ILE A 29 7.72 -6.02 2.79
N GLN A 30 7.80 -7.06 3.62
CA GLN A 30 6.62 -7.66 4.26
C GLN A 30 5.92 -6.68 5.19
N THR A 31 6.68 -5.93 5.99
CA THR A 31 6.14 -4.91 6.90
C THR A 31 5.40 -3.83 6.11
N VAL A 32 6.00 -3.29 5.06
CA VAL A 32 5.36 -2.28 4.18
C VAL A 32 4.09 -2.84 3.52
N HIS A 33 4.11 -4.11 3.11
CA HIS A 33 2.96 -4.77 2.50
C HIS A 33 1.78 -4.89 3.48
N LEU A 34 2.04 -5.16 4.77
CA LEU A 34 1.01 -5.18 5.80
C LEU A 34 0.39 -3.79 6.01
N PHE A 35 1.23 -2.76 6.17
CA PHE A 35 0.77 -1.39 6.41
C PHE A 35 -0.05 -0.81 5.26
N LYS A 36 0.23 -1.18 4.01
CA LYS A 36 -0.57 -0.73 2.85
C LYS A 36 -2.02 -1.19 2.93
N GLY A 37 -2.27 -2.39 3.43
CA GLY A 37 -3.64 -2.90 3.60
C GLY A 37 -4.42 -2.09 4.63
N GLU A 38 -3.83 -1.86 5.82
CA GLU A 38 -4.46 -1.07 6.87
C GLU A 38 -4.65 0.41 6.47
N LEU A 39 -3.64 1.00 5.83
CA LEU A 39 -3.72 2.37 5.32
C LEU A 39 -4.85 2.52 4.29
N PHE A 40 -5.02 1.53 3.42
CA PHE A 40 -6.13 1.52 2.47
C PHE A 40 -7.50 1.45 3.14
N VAL A 41 -7.65 0.64 4.20
CA VAL A 41 -8.92 0.58 4.95
C VAL A 41 -9.25 1.95 5.55
N LEU A 42 -8.27 2.65 6.12
CA LEU A 42 -8.45 4.01 6.62
C LEU A 42 -8.78 5.02 5.52
N GLN A 43 -8.15 4.90 4.34
CA GLN A 43 -8.46 5.74 3.19
C GLN A 43 -9.88 5.48 2.68
N PHE A 44 -10.29 4.21 2.62
CA PHE A 44 -11.65 3.82 2.26
C PHE A 44 -12.69 4.35 3.25
N GLU A 45 -12.45 4.23 4.55
CA GLU A 45 -13.40 4.70 5.56
C GLU A 45 -13.60 6.22 5.48
N ASN A 46 -12.52 6.98 5.37
CA ASN A 46 -12.59 8.43 5.20
C ASN A 46 -13.30 8.82 3.90
N PHE A 47 -13.03 8.09 2.82
CA PHE A 47 -13.70 8.29 1.54
C PHE A 47 -15.21 8.02 1.65
N TYR A 48 -15.58 6.89 2.23
CA TYR A 48 -16.97 6.47 2.41
C TYR A 48 -17.76 7.44 3.30
N LYS A 49 -17.16 7.88 4.41
CA LYS A 49 -17.78 8.86 5.31
C LYS A 49 -18.01 10.19 4.60
N ARG A 50 -17.03 10.66 3.83
CA ARG A 50 -17.14 11.92 3.09
C ARG A 50 -18.18 11.86 1.97
N SER A 51 -18.25 10.75 1.23
CA SER A 51 -19.30 10.52 0.24
C SER A 51 -20.69 10.52 0.87
N GLN A 52 -20.88 9.90 2.06
CA GLN A 52 -22.16 9.97 2.76
C GLN A 52 -22.52 11.38 3.23
N GLU A 53 -21.56 12.13 3.78
CA GLU A 53 -21.77 13.52 4.20
C GLU A 53 -22.19 14.39 2.99
N GLU A 54 -21.53 14.21 1.85
CA GLU A 54 -21.87 14.94 0.62
C GLU A 54 -23.23 14.50 0.02
N ALA A 55 -23.54 13.20 -0.01
CA ALA A 55 -24.85 12.70 -0.43
C ALA A 55 -25.99 13.27 0.44
N ALA A 56 -25.77 13.36 1.75
CA ALA A 56 -26.71 13.95 2.70
C ALA A 56 -26.86 15.47 2.50
N LEU A 57 -25.77 16.19 2.21
CA LEU A 57 -25.79 17.63 1.96
C LEU A 57 -26.41 17.99 0.60
N LEU A 58 -26.14 17.21 -0.43
CA LEU A 58 -26.56 17.47 -1.82
C LEU A 58 -27.93 16.85 -2.16
N GLN A 59 -28.54 16.08 -1.25
CA GLN A 59 -29.77 15.29 -1.49
C GLN A 59 -29.71 14.45 -2.77
N LYS A 60 -28.50 14.02 -3.16
CA LYS A 60 -28.26 13.26 -4.38
C LYS A 60 -27.71 11.90 -3.97
N SER A 61 -28.34 10.84 -4.48
CA SER A 61 -27.85 9.48 -4.26
C SER A 61 -26.58 9.29 -5.07
N GLU A 62 -25.44 9.22 -4.39
CA GLU A 62 -24.16 8.87 -4.99
C GLU A 62 -24.04 7.35 -5.10
N SER A 63 -23.39 6.84 -6.14
CA SER A 63 -23.09 5.41 -6.25
C SER A 63 -21.62 5.15 -6.03
N LEU A 64 -21.29 4.40 -4.99
CA LEU A 64 -19.96 3.87 -4.75
C LEU A 64 -19.77 2.58 -5.54
N VAL A 65 -18.80 2.56 -6.45
CA VAL A 65 -18.50 1.42 -7.31
C VAL A 65 -17.06 0.97 -7.07
N ALA A 66 -16.87 -0.29 -6.70
CA ALA A 66 -15.57 -0.95 -6.74
C ALA A 66 -15.47 -1.74 -8.05
N LYS A 67 -14.58 -1.34 -8.96
CA LYS A 67 -14.35 -2.03 -10.24
C LYS A 67 -12.89 -1.93 -10.64
N ASN A 68 -12.32 -3.02 -11.17
CA ASN A 68 -10.97 -3.05 -11.75
C ASN A 68 -9.83 -2.58 -10.81
N GLN A 69 -9.91 -2.87 -9.51
CA GLN A 69 -8.96 -2.35 -8.48
C GLN A 69 -9.04 -0.83 -8.30
N GLU A 70 -10.18 -0.21 -8.58
CA GLU A 70 -10.46 1.19 -8.25
C GLU A 70 -11.79 1.31 -7.53
N LEU A 71 -11.82 2.14 -6.50
CA LEU A 71 -13.04 2.62 -5.85
C LEU A 71 -13.39 3.97 -6.47
N ILE A 72 -14.58 4.07 -7.06
CA ILE A 72 -15.06 5.25 -7.76
C ILE A 72 -16.34 5.73 -7.08
N CYS A 73 -16.39 7.00 -6.74
CA CYS A 73 -17.60 7.69 -6.29
C CYS A 73 -17.68 9.04 -7.03
N GLU A 74 -18.62 9.12 -7.98
CA GLU A 74 -18.73 10.24 -8.94
C GLU A 74 -17.38 10.70 -9.51
N ASP A 75 -16.88 11.86 -9.09
CA ASP A 75 -15.67 12.53 -9.62
C ASP A 75 -14.38 12.14 -8.87
N ARG A 76 -14.45 11.22 -7.90
CA ARG A 76 -13.31 10.81 -7.08
C ARG A 76 -13.04 9.32 -7.22
N SER A 77 -11.77 8.98 -7.41
CA SER A 77 -11.30 7.59 -7.44
C SER A 77 -10.15 7.35 -6.46
N ILE A 78 -10.14 6.17 -5.86
CA ILE A 78 -9.04 5.65 -5.03
C ILE A 78 -8.60 4.31 -5.59
N THR A 79 -7.31 4.16 -5.86
CA THR A 79 -6.73 2.89 -6.32
C THR A 79 -6.65 1.89 -5.17
N ILE A 80 -7.14 0.68 -5.42
CA ILE A 80 -7.10 -0.44 -4.49
C ILE A 80 -5.70 -1.09 -4.56
N PRO A 81 -4.95 -1.16 -3.45
CA PRO A 81 -3.69 -1.87 -3.40
C PRO A 81 -3.90 -3.36 -3.71
N LYS A 82 -2.92 -4.00 -4.35
CA LYS A 82 -2.93 -5.44 -4.67
C LYS A 82 -3.01 -6.32 -3.41
N GLU A 83 -2.69 -5.71 -2.28
CA GLU A 83 -2.71 -6.28 -0.95
C GLU A 83 -4.14 -6.50 -0.41
N VAL A 84 -5.16 -5.86 -1.00
CA VAL A 84 -6.56 -5.94 -0.54
C VAL A 84 -7.44 -6.55 -1.62
N ALA A 85 -8.02 -7.73 -1.33
CA ALA A 85 -8.96 -8.40 -2.21
C ALA A 85 -10.37 -7.81 -2.04
N VAL A 86 -10.72 -6.84 -2.89
CA VAL A 86 -12.08 -6.30 -2.96
C VAL A 86 -12.83 -6.99 -4.10
N LYS A 87 -14.02 -7.55 -3.80
CA LYS A 87 -14.94 -8.03 -4.83
C LYS A 87 -15.63 -6.85 -5.49
N ASP A 88 -15.93 -6.94 -6.78
CA ASP A 88 -16.71 -5.92 -7.47
C ASP A 88 -18.05 -5.71 -6.76
N PHE A 89 -18.34 -4.47 -6.38
CA PHE A 89 -19.60 -4.11 -5.73
C PHE A 89 -20.07 -2.74 -6.18
N THR A 90 -21.39 -2.56 -6.15
CA THR A 90 -22.04 -1.27 -6.36
C THR A 90 -22.98 -1.03 -5.20
N VAL A 91 -22.72 0.02 -4.42
CA VAL A 91 -23.58 0.45 -3.31
C VAL A 91 -24.12 1.83 -3.64
N LYS A 92 -25.43 2.01 -3.49
CA LYS A 92 -26.05 3.33 -3.53
C LYS A 92 -26.01 3.93 -2.13
N LEU A 93 -25.45 5.13 -2.04
CA LEU A 93 -25.42 5.99 -0.87
C LEU A 93 -26.65 6.90 -0.87
#